data_AF-A0A2V5MLG2-F1
#
_entry.id   AF-A0A2V5MLG2-F1
#
_cell.length_a   1.000
_cell.length_b   1.000
_cell.length_c   1.000
_cell.angle_alpha   90.00
_cell.angle_beta   90.00
_cell.angle_gamma   90.00
#
_symmetry.space_group_name_H-M   'P 1'
#
loop_
_entity.id
_entity.type
_entity.pdbx_description
1 polymer ?
#
loop_
_entity_poly.entity_id
_entity_poly.type
_entity_poly.pdbx_seq_one_letter_code
_entity_poly.pdbx_strand_id
1 'polypeptide(L)'
;TLLTLSFLCCLAAAGFFFLGRAWMRAAAFPLAYLIFMVPMPNAMADGLEQASAAASAEMANLLFHLSGMPFFRVGPVFQLPNITIQVAQECSGIRSSLVLFITSILAANLFLKTPWRRVALIAVVIPLAILRNGFRIFVIGLLCVHLGPQMIHSLIHRRGGPLFFVLSLIPFLFLLWLLRRGDTRESAESETKL
;
A
#
# COMPACT_ATOMS: atom_id res chain seq x y z
N THR A 1 8.95 13.52 15.02
CA THR A 1 7.61 13.97 14.59
C THR A 1 7.46 15.47 14.73
N LEU A 2 7.66 16.06 15.91
CA LEU A 2 7.51 17.51 16.13
C LEU A 2 8.51 18.34 15.30
N LEU A 3 9.80 18.00 15.32
CA LEU A 3 10.83 18.71 14.54
C LEU A 3 10.53 18.72 13.03
N THR A 4 10.14 17.57 12.48
CA THR A 4 9.78 17.44 11.06
C THR A 4 8.53 18.25 10.73
N LEU A 5 7.53 18.27 11.62
CA LEU A 5 6.31 19.05 11.43
C LEU A 5 6.62 20.57 11.45
N SER A 6 7.40 21.00 12.44
CA SER A 6 7.85 22.40 12.56
C SER A 6 8.63 22.84 11.33
N PHE A 7 9.55 22.01 10.82
CA PHE A 7 10.30 22.29 9.60
C PHE A 7 9.38 22.49 8.38
N LEU A 8 8.39 21.60 8.19
CA LEU A 8 7.42 21.74 7.10
C LEU A 8 6.56 22.99 7.21
N CYS A 9 6.11 23.32 8.43
CA CYS A 9 5.38 24.56 8.69
C CYS A 9 6.23 25.80 8.40
N CYS A 10 7.49 25.82 8.84
CA CYS A 10 8.43 26.90 8.55
C CYS A 10 8.68 27.04 7.05
N LEU A 11 8.86 25.93 6.33
CA LEU A 11 9.06 25.92 4.88
C LEU A 11 7.83 26.49 4.14
N ALA A 12 6.63 26.08 4.53
CA ALA A 12 5.39 26.59 3.97
C ALA A 12 5.22 28.10 4.26
N ALA A 13 5.48 28.54 5.49
CA ALA A 13 5.40 29.94 5.89
C ALA A 13 6.41 30.82 5.15
N ALA A 14 7.66 30.37 5.04
CA ALA A 14 8.70 31.04 4.27
C ALA A 14 8.31 31.13 2.78
N GLY A 15 7.78 30.05 2.20
CA GLY A 15 7.27 30.03 0.83
C GLY A 15 6.17 31.07 0.60
N PHE A 16 5.20 31.16 1.52
CA PHE A 16 4.16 32.20 1.47
C PHE A 16 4.71 33.62 1.58
N PHE A 17 5.72 33.83 2.44
CA PHE A 17 6.33 35.13 2.67
C PHE A 17 7.17 35.61 1.47
N PHE A 18 7.99 34.74 0.88
CA PHE A 18 8.94 35.12 -0.18
C PHE A 18 8.37 35.00 -1.60
N LEU A 19 7.58 33.96 -1.90
CA LEU A 19 7.10 33.69 -3.26
C LEU A 19 5.64 34.10 -3.50
N GLY A 20 4.93 34.44 -2.42
CA GLY A 20 3.56 34.92 -2.48
C GLY A 20 2.52 33.83 -2.82
N ARG A 21 1.25 34.24 -2.78
CA ARG A 21 0.09 33.33 -2.87
C ARG A 21 -0.06 32.63 -4.22
N ALA A 22 0.33 33.28 -5.31
CA ALA A 22 0.21 32.72 -6.66
C ALA A 22 1.14 31.51 -6.84
N TRP A 23 2.40 31.64 -6.42
CA TRP A 23 3.37 30.56 -6.48
C TRP A 23 3.00 29.41 -5.54
N MET A 24 2.58 29.73 -4.31
CA MET A 24 2.15 28.71 -3.34
C MET A 24 0.93 27.90 -3.79
N ARG A 25 0.03 28.49 -4.61
CA ARG A 25 -1.07 27.73 -5.23
C ARG A 25 -0.56 26.72 -6.25
N ALA A 26 0.42 27.09 -7.07
CA ALA A 26 1.05 26.17 -8.02
C ALA A 26 1.84 25.06 -7.29
N ALA A 27 2.47 25.40 -6.16
CA ALA A 27 3.23 24.47 -5.31
C ALA A 27 2.39 23.72 -4.26
N ALA A 28 1.06 23.85 -4.27
CA ALA A 28 0.20 23.30 -3.22
C ALA A 28 0.32 21.77 -3.10
N PHE A 29 0.34 21.07 -4.25
CA PHE A 29 0.50 19.61 -4.27
C PHE A 29 1.87 19.16 -3.72
N PRO A 30 3.03 19.61 -4.25
CA PRO A 30 4.31 19.15 -3.74
C PRO A 30 4.52 19.50 -2.25
N LEU A 31 4.05 20.67 -1.80
CA LEU A 31 4.12 21.03 -0.38
C LEU A 31 3.24 20.12 0.49
N ALA A 32 2.01 19.83 0.07
CA ALA A 32 1.15 18.89 0.78
C ALA A 32 1.74 17.47 0.79
N TYR A 33 2.40 17.07 -0.29
CA TYR A 33 3.03 15.75 -0.42
C TYR A 33 4.19 15.54 0.56
N LEU A 34 4.88 16.62 0.99
CA LEU A 34 5.94 16.53 2.00
C LEU A 34 5.44 16.04 3.37
N ILE A 35 4.13 16.08 3.64
CA ILE A 35 3.57 15.53 4.90
C ILE A 35 3.95 14.06 5.10
N PHE A 36 4.14 13.30 4.02
CA PHE A 36 4.54 11.90 4.06
C PHE A 36 6.01 11.69 4.52
N MET A 37 6.82 12.75 4.63
CA MET A 37 8.14 12.67 5.28
C MET A 37 8.03 12.65 6.82
N VAL A 38 6.91 13.10 7.38
CA VAL A 38 6.71 13.08 8.83
C VAL A 38 6.51 11.63 9.26
N PRO A 39 7.35 11.09 10.17
CA PRO A 39 7.16 9.72 10.65
C PRO A 39 5.79 9.61 11.32
N MET A 40 5.09 8.51 11.04
CA MET A 40 3.79 8.24 11.63
C MET A 40 3.91 8.12 13.15
N PRO A 41 3.00 8.72 13.94
CA PRO A 41 2.97 8.49 15.39
C PRO A 41 2.80 7.01 15.72
N ASN A 42 3.52 6.52 16.74
CA ASN A 42 3.55 5.09 17.09
C ASN A 42 2.16 4.49 17.27
N ALA A 43 1.26 5.14 18.02
CA ALA A 43 -0.10 4.65 18.23
C ALA A 43 -0.90 4.46 16.92
N MET A 44 -0.68 5.34 15.93
CA MET A 44 -1.33 5.22 14.64
C MET A 44 -0.71 4.12 13.79
N ALA A 45 0.62 3.97 13.84
CA ALA A 45 1.33 2.88 13.18
C ALA A 45 0.88 1.52 13.75
N ASP A 46 0.85 1.37 15.07
CA ASP A 46 0.46 0.13 15.75
C ASP A 46 -0.96 -0.28 15.39
N GLY A 47 -1.91 0.67 15.40
CA GLY A 47 -3.29 0.41 15.01
C GLY A 47 -3.43 0.00 13.54
N LEU A 48 -2.68 0.64 12.64
CA LEU A 48 -2.70 0.32 11.21
C LEU A 48 -2.03 -1.03 10.92
N GLU A 49 -0.99 -1.39 11.67
CA GLU A 49 -0.35 -2.71 11.63
C GLU A 49 -1.31 -3.81 12.08
N GLN A 50 -2.05 -3.61 13.19
CA GLN A 50 -3.05 -4.56 13.68
C GLN A 50 -4.19 -4.74 12.67
N ALA A 51 -4.75 -3.64 12.16
CA ALA A 51 -5.81 -3.69 11.17
C ALA A 51 -5.37 -4.40 9.89
N SER A 52 -4.16 -4.10 9.41
CA SER A 52 -3.59 -4.73 8.21
C SER A 52 -3.29 -6.22 8.43
N ALA A 53 -2.76 -6.58 9.60
CA ALA A 53 -2.49 -7.97 9.97
C ALA A 53 -3.80 -8.78 10.03
N ALA A 54 -4.84 -8.26 10.67
CA ALA A 54 -6.16 -8.90 10.75
C ALA A 54 -6.79 -9.09 9.38
N ALA A 55 -6.85 -8.03 8.55
CA ALA A 55 -7.41 -8.11 7.20
C ALA A 55 -6.61 -9.08 6.30
N SER A 56 -5.29 -9.09 6.43
CA SER A 56 -4.44 -10.02 5.67
C SER A 56 -4.58 -11.46 6.13
N ALA A 57 -4.83 -11.70 7.42
CA ALA A 57 -5.15 -13.03 7.94
C ALA A 57 -6.46 -13.57 7.34
N GLU A 58 -7.49 -12.74 7.21
CA GLU A 58 -8.73 -13.14 6.52
C GLU A 58 -8.49 -13.49 5.06
N MET A 59 -7.70 -12.68 4.36
CA MET A 59 -7.34 -12.98 2.97
C MET A 59 -6.52 -14.28 2.86
N ALA A 60 -5.55 -14.49 3.76
CA ALA A 60 -4.77 -15.73 3.78
C ALA A 60 -5.65 -16.96 4.06
N ASN A 61 -6.62 -16.84 4.98
CA ASN A 61 -7.60 -17.88 5.28
C ASN A 61 -8.38 -18.28 4.03
N LEU A 62 -8.87 -17.30 3.27
CA LEU A 62 -9.55 -17.54 2.01
C LEU A 62 -8.65 -18.26 1.00
N LEU A 63 -7.39 -17.83 0.85
CA LEU A 63 -6.44 -18.48 -0.06
C LEU A 63 -6.11 -19.92 0.36
N PHE A 64 -5.93 -20.19 1.66
CA PHE A 64 -5.72 -21.56 2.15
C PHE A 64 -6.93 -22.46 1.87
N HIS A 65 -8.16 -21.98 2.13
CA HIS A 65 -9.37 -22.72 1.78
C HIS A 65 -9.47 -23.01 0.28
N LEU A 66 -9.19 -22.01 -0.57
CA LEU A 66 -9.21 -22.19 -2.02
C LEU A 66 -8.14 -23.16 -2.52
N SER A 67 -7.00 -23.23 -1.85
CA SER A 67 -5.92 -24.17 -2.20
C SER A 67 -6.19 -25.63 -1.81
N GLY A 68 -7.23 -25.89 -0.99
CA GLY A 68 -7.52 -27.24 -0.47
C GLY A 68 -6.52 -27.72 0.60
N MET A 69 -5.64 -26.85 1.08
CA MET A 69 -4.66 -27.19 2.10
C MET A 69 -5.36 -27.44 3.45
N PRO A 70 -5.08 -28.54 4.16
CA PRO A 70 -5.63 -28.76 5.49
C PRO A 70 -4.98 -27.79 6.48
N PHE A 71 -5.79 -26.98 7.16
CA PHE A 71 -5.34 -26.10 8.23
C PHE A 71 -6.42 -25.96 9.31
N PHE A 72 -5.98 -25.60 10.51
CA PHE A 72 -6.86 -25.19 11.60
C PHE A 72 -6.53 -23.76 12.02
N ARG A 73 -7.54 -22.91 12.23
CA ARG A 73 -7.34 -21.49 12.53
C ARG A 73 -8.01 -21.12 13.86
N VAL A 74 -7.26 -20.45 14.72
CA VAL A 74 -7.77 -19.82 15.95
C VAL A 74 -7.31 -18.37 15.98
N GLY A 75 -8.20 -17.45 15.61
CA GLY A 75 -7.89 -16.03 15.52
C GLY A 75 -6.75 -15.74 14.51
N PRO A 76 -5.63 -15.13 14.93
CA PRO A 76 -4.48 -14.87 14.07
C PRO A 76 -3.54 -16.07 13.89
N VAL A 77 -3.81 -17.21 14.52
CA VAL A 77 -2.95 -18.40 14.51
C VAL A 77 -3.47 -19.41 13.49
N PHE A 78 -2.59 -19.83 12.57
CA PHE A 78 -2.81 -20.87 11.58
C PHE A 78 -1.96 -22.09 11.93
N GLN A 79 -2.61 -23.20 12.25
CA GLN A 79 -1.99 -24.50 12.45
C GLN A 79 -2.03 -25.27 11.13
N LEU A 80 -0.86 -25.46 10.55
CA LEU A 80 -0.62 -26.22 9.33
C LEU A 80 0.01 -27.57 9.71
N PRO A 81 0.01 -28.58 8.82
CA PRO A 81 0.40 -29.96 9.18
C PRO A 81 1.77 -30.09 9.86
N ASN A 82 2.74 -29.26 9.48
CA ASN A 82 4.12 -29.33 9.97
C ASN A 82 4.55 -28.06 10.73
N ILE A 83 3.66 -27.07 10.88
CA ILE A 83 4.05 -25.76 11.41
C ILE A 83 2.86 -24.96 11.93
N THR A 84 3.11 -24.12 12.93
CA THR A 84 2.14 -23.10 13.36
C THR A 84 2.65 -21.71 12.95
N ILE A 85 1.80 -20.95 12.25
CA ILE A 85 2.10 -19.59 11.81
C ILE A 85 1.18 -18.63 12.54
N GLN A 86 1.77 -17.69 13.27
CA GLN A 86 1.05 -16.60 13.89
C GLN A 86 1.17 -15.33 13.03
N VAL A 87 0.03 -14.79 12.60
CA VAL A 87 -0.01 -13.50 11.90
C VAL A 87 0.09 -12.38 12.95
N ALA A 88 1.33 -12.06 13.33
CA ALA A 88 1.65 -10.95 14.23
C ALA A 88 1.74 -9.61 13.49
N GLN A 89 1.86 -8.50 14.23
CA GLN A 89 2.07 -7.16 13.65
C GLN A 89 3.29 -7.09 12.72
N GLU A 90 4.32 -7.90 12.98
CA GLU A 90 5.51 -8.01 12.14
C GLU A 90 5.22 -8.53 10.72
N CYS A 91 4.10 -9.25 10.56
CA CYS A 91 3.62 -9.75 9.27
C CYS A 91 2.67 -8.78 8.55
N SER A 92 2.38 -7.60 9.11
CA SER A 92 1.41 -6.64 8.56
C SER A 92 1.78 -6.11 7.15
N GLY A 93 3.07 -6.09 6.83
CA GLY A 93 3.55 -5.54 5.55
C GLY A 93 3.32 -4.03 5.40
N ILE A 94 2.98 -3.32 6.49
CA ILE A 94 2.44 -1.96 6.42
C ILE A 94 3.37 -0.98 5.72
N ARG A 95 4.68 -1.11 5.94
CA ARG A 95 5.69 -0.23 5.33
C ARG A 95 5.60 -0.26 3.81
N SER A 96 5.46 -1.45 3.22
CA SER A 96 5.36 -1.57 1.77
C SER A 96 4.00 -1.10 1.25
N SER A 97 2.93 -1.26 2.03
CA SER A 97 1.59 -0.74 1.70
C SER A 97 1.55 0.78 1.72
N LEU A 98 2.19 1.42 2.71
CA LEU A 98 2.36 2.87 2.78
C LEU A 98 3.16 3.40 1.61
N VAL A 99 4.25 2.73 1.21
CA VAL A 99 5.01 3.11 0.01
C VAL A 99 4.13 3.04 -1.24
N LEU A 100 3.32 2.00 -1.39
CA LEU A 100 2.39 1.89 -2.53
C LEU A 100 1.33 3.00 -2.50
N PHE A 101 0.80 3.32 -1.32
CA PHE A 101 -0.17 4.39 -1.11
C PHE A 101 0.41 5.77 -1.47
N ILE A 102 1.58 6.10 -0.95
CA ILE A 102 2.29 7.35 -1.25
C ILE A 102 2.63 7.45 -2.75
N THR A 103 3.05 6.34 -3.36
CA THR A 103 3.30 6.25 -4.80
C THR A 103 2.01 6.44 -5.61
N SER A 104 0.88 5.92 -5.12
CA SER A 104 -0.41 6.06 -5.80
C SER A 104 -0.92 7.50 -5.84
N ILE A 105 -0.71 8.26 -4.77
CA ILE A 105 -1.08 9.69 -4.72
C ILE A 105 -0.26 10.48 -5.74
N LEU A 106 1.05 10.21 -5.81
CA LEU A 106 1.94 10.84 -6.78
C LEU A 106 1.55 10.47 -8.21
N ALA A 107 1.38 9.18 -8.49
CA ALA A 107 0.99 8.69 -9.81
C ALA A 107 -0.38 9.24 -10.24
N ALA A 108 -1.37 9.27 -9.34
CA ALA A 108 -2.68 9.83 -9.59
C ALA A 108 -2.60 11.31 -9.98
N ASN A 109 -1.79 12.10 -9.27
CA ASN A 109 -1.66 13.52 -9.57
C ASN A 109 -0.88 13.79 -10.88
N LEU A 110 0.14 12.98 -11.19
CA LEU A 110 0.97 13.17 -12.38
C LEU A 110 0.30 12.66 -13.67
N PHE A 111 -0.43 11.55 -13.61
CA PHE A 111 -0.90 10.85 -14.81
C PHE A 111 -2.42 10.94 -15.06
N LEU A 112 -3.20 11.39 -14.07
CA LEU A 112 -4.66 11.53 -14.20
C LEU A 112 -5.08 12.99 -13.97
N LYS A 113 -5.93 13.50 -14.84
CA LYS A 113 -6.60 14.81 -14.77
C LYS A 113 -7.93 14.72 -14.00
N THR A 114 -8.71 13.65 -14.21
CA THR A 114 -10.05 13.53 -13.61
C THR A 114 -10.00 13.15 -12.13
N PRO A 115 -10.64 13.92 -11.21
CA PRO A 115 -10.53 13.70 -9.77
C PRO A 115 -11.10 12.35 -9.31
N TRP A 116 -12.21 11.89 -9.89
CA TRP A 116 -12.76 10.58 -9.55
C TRP A 116 -11.80 9.43 -9.90
N ARG A 117 -11.11 9.51 -11.04
CA ARG A 117 -10.09 8.51 -11.42
C ARG A 117 -8.90 8.51 -10.46
N ARG A 118 -8.51 9.67 -9.94
CA ARG A 118 -7.47 9.79 -8.90
C ARG A 118 -7.89 9.06 -7.62
N VAL A 119 -9.10 9.34 -7.14
CA VAL A 119 -9.65 8.70 -5.93
C VAL A 119 -9.79 7.19 -6.13
N ALA A 120 -10.28 6.75 -7.28
CA ALA A 120 -10.42 5.33 -7.60
C ALA A 120 -9.07 4.59 -7.57
N LEU A 121 -8.01 5.17 -8.17
CA LEU A 121 -6.68 4.57 -8.15
C LEU A 121 -6.12 4.44 -6.72
N ILE A 122 -6.26 5.50 -5.91
CA ILE A 122 -5.79 5.50 -4.52
C ILE A 122 -6.60 4.50 -3.68
N ALA A 123 -7.92 4.45 -3.87
CA ALA A 123 -8.80 3.55 -3.12
C ALA A 123 -8.46 2.08 -3.35
N VAL A 124 -8.07 1.69 -4.57
CA VAL A 124 -7.68 0.31 -4.90
C VAL A 124 -6.39 -0.13 -4.20
N VAL A 125 -5.55 0.79 -3.72
CA VAL A 125 -4.34 0.41 -2.98
C VAL A 125 -4.66 -0.34 -1.69
N ILE A 126 -5.76 0.00 -1.01
CA ILE A 126 -6.16 -0.66 0.24
C ILE A 126 -6.45 -2.15 0.03
N PRO A 127 -7.39 -2.57 -0.85
CA PRO A 127 -7.64 -3.98 -1.11
C PRO A 127 -6.43 -4.67 -1.74
N LEU A 128 -5.66 -3.97 -2.59
CA LEU A 128 -4.45 -4.53 -3.19
C LEU A 128 -3.37 -4.83 -2.14
N ALA A 129 -3.21 -3.97 -1.13
CA ALA A 129 -2.30 -4.18 -0.02
C ALA A 129 -2.69 -5.40 0.82
N ILE A 130 -3.99 -5.52 1.16
CA ILE A 130 -4.54 -6.68 1.89
C ILE A 130 -4.34 -7.97 1.07
N LEU A 131 -4.69 -7.94 -0.21
CA LEU A 131 -4.55 -9.07 -1.13
C LEU A 131 -3.10 -9.54 -1.21
N ARG A 132 -2.19 -8.61 -1.49
CA ARG A 132 -0.75 -8.91 -1.59
C ARG A 132 -0.21 -9.49 -0.28
N ASN A 133 -0.56 -8.90 0.86
CA ASN A 133 0.00 -9.37 2.14
C ASN A 133 -0.61 -10.71 2.56
N GLY A 134 -1.92 -10.93 2.33
CA GLY A 134 -2.55 -12.24 2.47
C GLY A 134 -1.91 -13.29 1.57
N PHE A 135 -1.63 -12.94 0.31
CA PHE A 135 -0.91 -13.81 -0.63
C PHE A 135 0.52 -14.13 -0.15
N ARG A 136 1.23 -13.16 0.43
CA ARG A 136 2.54 -13.40 1.05
C ARG A 136 2.44 -14.43 2.19
N ILE A 137 1.48 -14.27 3.09
CA ILE A 137 1.27 -15.20 4.22
C ILE A 137 0.95 -16.61 3.68
N PHE A 138 0.06 -16.69 2.69
CA PHE A 138 -0.30 -17.94 2.02
C PHE A 138 0.91 -18.64 1.39
N VAL A 139 1.70 -17.93 0.57
CA VAL A 139 2.89 -18.49 -0.08
C VAL A 139 3.92 -18.97 0.95
N ILE A 140 4.16 -18.20 2.01
CA ILE A 140 5.08 -18.62 3.08
C ILE A 140 4.56 -19.88 3.77
N GLY A 141 3.27 -19.95 4.09
CA GLY A 141 2.69 -21.15 4.71
C GLY A 141 2.77 -22.38 3.81
N LEU A 142 2.51 -22.23 2.52
CA LEU A 142 2.63 -23.31 1.55
C LEU A 142 4.08 -23.80 1.43
N LEU A 143 5.05 -22.89 1.38
CA LEU A 143 6.48 -23.22 1.36
C LEU A 143 6.89 -23.95 2.63
N CYS A 144 6.40 -23.54 3.81
CA CYS A 144 6.70 -24.22 5.06
C CYS A 144 6.16 -25.66 5.11
N VAL A 145 5.00 -25.91 4.48
CA VAL A 145 4.42 -27.26 4.44
C VAL A 145 5.12 -28.16 3.41
N HIS A 146 5.48 -27.63 2.24
CA HIS A 146 6.07 -28.46 1.16
C HIS A 146 7.60 -28.59 1.22
N LEU A 147 8.30 -27.53 1.65
CA LEU A 147 9.77 -27.50 1.70
C LEU A 147 10.33 -27.60 3.12
N GLY A 148 9.47 -27.48 4.13
CA GLY A 148 9.79 -27.67 5.53
C GLY A 148 9.83 -26.36 6.37
N PRO A 149 9.76 -26.47 7.71
CA PRO A 149 9.55 -25.33 8.61
C PRO A 149 10.66 -24.27 8.60
N GLN A 150 11.86 -24.66 8.19
CA GLN A 150 13.01 -23.77 7.99
C GLN A 150 12.72 -22.60 7.05
N MET A 151 11.68 -22.69 6.21
CA MET A 151 11.27 -21.62 5.32
C MET A 151 10.80 -20.35 6.03
N ILE A 152 10.40 -20.42 7.31
CA ILE A 152 10.13 -19.23 8.14
C ILE A 152 11.39 -18.36 8.30
N HIS A 153 12.58 -18.96 8.33
CA HIS A 153 13.83 -18.20 8.44
C HIS A 153 14.49 -17.89 7.09
N SER A 154 13.87 -18.34 5.99
CA SER A 154 14.39 -18.13 4.64
C SER A 154 14.44 -16.65 4.24
N LEU A 155 15.25 -16.33 3.23
CA LEU A 155 15.30 -14.99 2.64
C LEU A 155 13.93 -14.48 2.18
N ILE A 156 13.01 -15.37 1.81
CA ILE A 156 11.65 -15.00 1.36
C ILE A 156 10.83 -14.44 2.53
N HIS A 157 11.01 -14.94 3.75
CA HIS A 157 10.32 -14.40 4.91
C HIS A 157 10.94 -13.07 5.38
N ARG A 158 12.29 -13.00 5.48
CA ARG A 158 13.03 -11.82 5.97
C ARG A 158 13.17 -10.68 4.96
N ARG A 159 13.28 -10.99 3.66
CA ARG A 159 13.49 -10.02 2.56
C ARG A 159 12.46 -10.12 1.43
N GLY A 160 11.38 -10.90 1.59
CA GLY A 160 10.34 -11.00 0.56
C GLY A 160 9.50 -9.73 0.38
N GLY A 161 9.56 -8.77 1.31
CA GLY A 161 8.81 -7.51 1.24
C GLY A 161 8.88 -6.82 -0.14
N PRO A 162 10.08 -6.43 -0.62
CA PRO A 162 10.26 -5.87 -1.96
C PRO A 162 9.74 -6.76 -3.10
N LEU A 163 9.88 -8.08 -2.98
CA LEU A 163 9.48 -9.03 -4.01
C LEU A 163 7.95 -9.03 -4.21
N PHE A 164 7.20 -9.16 -3.11
CA PHE A 164 5.73 -9.04 -3.15
C PHE A 164 5.27 -7.61 -3.50
N PHE A 165 6.08 -6.59 -3.21
CA PHE A 165 5.77 -5.21 -3.61
C PHE A 165 5.83 -5.04 -5.12
N VAL A 166 6.89 -5.53 -5.77
CA VAL A 166 7.01 -5.51 -7.23
C VAL A 166 5.85 -6.28 -7.88
N LEU A 167 5.45 -7.42 -7.29
CA LEU A 167 4.29 -8.16 -7.77
C LEU A 167 3.00 -7.31 -7.71
N SER A 168 2.80 -6.52 -6.65
CA SER A 168 1.64 -5.61 -6.55
C SER A 168 1.69 -4.41 -7.49
N LEU A 169 2.85 -4.05 -8.04
CA LEU A 169 2.93 -2.97 -9.05
C LEU A 169 2.25 -3.37 -10.35
N ILE A 170 2.19 -4.66 -10.70
CA ILE A 170 1.57 -5.12 -11.95
C ILE A 170 0.08 -4.72 -12.04
N PRO A 171 -0.80 -5.14 -11.09
CA PRO A 171 -2.21 -4.73 -11.13
C PRO A 171 -2.39 -3.22 -10.93
N PHE A 172 -1.51 -2.58 -10.14
CA PHE A 172 -1.54 -1.14 -9.93
C PHE A 172 -1.27 -0.36 -11.23
N LEU A 173 -0.20 -0.68 -11.95
CA LEU A 173 0.17 -0.04 -13.21
C LEU A 173 -0.84 -0.35 -14.31
N PHE A 174 -1.39 -1.57 -14.33
CA PHE A 174 -2.45 -1.94 -15.26
C PHE A 174 -3.70 -1.07 -15.06
N LEU A 175 -4.15 -0.90 -13.82
CA LEU A 175 -5.29 -0.03 -13.51
C LEU A 175 -5.00 1.44 -13.85
N LEU A 176 -3.81 1.93 -13.50
CA LEU A 176 -3.39 3.29 -13.85
C LEU A 176 -3.45 3.53 -15.37
N TRP A 177 -2.94 2.57 -16.15
CA TRP A 177 -2.97 2.64 -17.60
C TRP A 177 -4.40 2.64 -18.15
N LEU A 178 -5.29 1.81 -17.60
CA LEU A 178 -6.70 1.78 -18.00
C LEU A 178 -7.41 3.11 -17.71
N LEU A 179 -7.21 3.66 -16.50
CA LEU A 179 -7.78 4.94 -16.09
C LEU A 179 -7.24 6.09 -16.96
N ARG A 180 -5.94 6.10 -17.24
CA ARG A 180 -5.30 7.11 -18.10
C ARG A 180 -5.82 7.07 -19.54
N ARG A 181 -6.10 5.88 -20.09
CA ARG A 181 -6.73 5.73 -21.40
C ARG A 181 -8.12 6.36 -21.44
N GLY A 182 -8.93 6.14 -20.40
CA GLY A 182 -10.24 6.79 -20.27
C GLY A 182 -10.14 8.32 -20.21
N ASP A 183 -9.15 8.82 -19.48
CA ASP A 183 -8.89 10.25 -19.29
C ASP A 183 -8.52 11.00 -20.57
N THR A 184 -7.73 10.35 -21.42
CA THR A 184 -7.32 10.91 -22.70
C THR A 184 -8.49 10.98 -23.68
N ARG A 185 -9.35 9.96 -23.69
CA ARG A 185 -10.54 9.90 -24.55
C ARG A 185 -11.56 10.97 -24.18
N GLU A 186 -11.86 11.11 -22.89
CA GLU A 186 -12.81 12.10 -22.39
C GLU A 186 -12.34 13.55 -22.64
N SER A 187 -11.02 13.79 -22.54
CA SER A 187 -10.44 15.09 -22.91
C SER A 187 -10.64 15.41 -24.40
N ALA A 188 -10.41 14.45 -25.29
CA ALA A 188 -10.57 14.63 -26.74
C ALA A 188 -12.04 14.83 -27.16
N GLU A 189 -12.97 14.13 -26.52
CA GLU A 189 -14.41 14.31 -26.76
C GLU A 189 -14.91 15.69 -26.28
N SER A 190 -14.34 16.22 -25.19
CA SER A 190 -14.67 17.57 -24.71
C SER A 190 -14.14 18.67 -25.63
N GLU A 191 -12.97 18.50 -26.23
CA GLU A 191 -12.40 19.45 -27.20
C GLU A 191 -13.16 19.46 -28.53
N THR A 192 -13.73 18.33 -28.95
CA THR A 192 -14.50 18.23 -30.20
C THR A 192 -15.91 18.87 -30.08
N LYS A 193 -16.40 19.05 -28.85
CA LYS A 193 -17.73 19.64 -28.58
C LYS A 193 -17.71 21.16 -28.39
N LEU A 194 -16.53 21.78 -28.37
CA LEU A 194 -16.30 23.23 -28.28
C LEU A 194 -16.04 23.82 -29.66
#